data_AF-A0A934FUQ3-F1
#
_entry.id   AF-A0A934FUQ3-F1
#
_cell.length_a   1.000
_cell.length_b   1.000
_cell.length_c   1.000
_cell.angle_alpha   90.00
_cell.angle_beta   90.00
_cell.angle_gamma   90.00
#
_symmetry.space_group_name_H-M   'P 1'
#
loop_
_entity.id
_entity.type
_entity.pdbx_description
1 polymer ?
#
loop_
_entity_poly.entity_id
_entity_poly.type
_entity_poly.pdbx_seq_one_letter_code
_entity_poly.pdbx_strand_id
1 'polypeptide(L)'
;PDSKQRAEQAAAEWRTGTEAAAELARRFGGIALAECRGVRPDRADDQRPAMIKDLVRDGVAGEVRGPHERGESLFVTKLVAKNSQPALSFDELRVQEAIRSKLVNDHLRRLEGEILGWKANQLLIWPANLLGR
;
A
#
# COMPACT_ATOMS: atom_id res chain seq x y z
N PRO A 1 14.82 11.70 -31.70
CA PRO A 1 13.59 11.39 -32.47
C PRO A 1 13.04 10.00 -32.15
N ASP A 2 13.84 8.95 -32.34
CA ASP A 2 13.41 7.55 -32.20
C ASP A 2 12.95 7.18 -30.79
N SER A 3 13.60 7.72 -29.75
CA SER A 3 13.22 7.43 -28.36
C SER A 3 11.82 7.96 -28.02
N LYS A 4 11.43 9.11 -28.57
CA LYS A 4 10.11 9.71 -28.35
C LYS A 4 9.02 8.87 -29.02
N GLN A 5 9.24 8.50 -30.28
CA GLN A 5 8.32 7.65 -31.04
C GLN A 5 8.14 6.27 -30.38
N ARG A 6 9.22 5.64 -29.91
CA ARG A 6 9.13 4.36 -29.17
C ARG A 6 8.32 4.49 -27.89
N ALA A 7 8.49 5.58 -27.14
CA ALA A 7 7.73 5.80 -25.92
C ALA A 7 6.23 6.10 -26.20
N GLU A 8 5.92 6.80 -27.29
CA GLU A 8 4.54 7.02 -27.76
C GLU A 8 3.86 5.71 -28.17
N GLN A 9 4.57 4.85 -28.91
CA GLN A 9 4.08 3.52 -29.30
C GLN A 9 3.87 2.63 -28.07
N ALA A 10 4.82 2.59 -27.14
CA ALA A 10 4.67 1.86 -25.89
C ALA A 10 3.44 2.34 -25.08
N ALA A 11 3.19 3.66 -25.02
CA ALA A 11 2.01 4.19 -24.36
C ALA A 11 0.71 3.79 -25.07
N ALA A 12 0.68 3.82 -26.41
CA ALA A 12 -0.49 3.40 -27.18
C ALA A 12 -0.81 1.91 -27.01
N GLU A 13 0.21 1.05 -27.03
CA GLU A 13 0.05 -0.38 -26.79
C GLU A 13 -0.38 -0.68 -25.35
N TRP A 14 0.18 0.01 -24.36
CA TRP A 14 -0.16 -0.25 -22.97
C TRP A 14 -1.58 0.21 -22.59
N ARG A 15 -2.15 1.16 -23.33
CA ARG A 15 -3.55 1.59 -23.21
C ARG A 15 -4.53 0.52 -23.69
N THR A 16 -4.17 -0.22 -24.73
CA THR A 16 -5.06 -1.16 -25.42
C THR A 16 -4.83 -2.61 -24.99
N GLY A 17 -3.65 -2.93 -24.47
CA GLY A 17 -3.25 -4.25 -24.01
C GLY A 17 -3.37 -4.48 -22.50
N THR A 18 -3.38 -5.76 -22.12
CA THR A 18 -3.25 -6.24 -20.74
C THR A 18 -1.80 -6.57 -20.37
N GLU A 19 -0.84 -6.26 -21.25
CA GLU A 19 0.57 -6.58 -21.05
C GLU A 19 1.13 -5.96 -19.76
N ALA A 20 2.01 -6.73 -19.10
CA ALA A 20 2.76 -6.28 -17.96
C ALA A 20 3.82 -5.24 -18.37
N ALA A 21 4.08 -4.26 -17.50
CA ALA A 21 5.06 -3.18 -17.76
C ALA A 21 6.45 -3.72 -18.17
N ALA A 22 6.87 -4.85 -17.59
CA ALA A 22 8.16 -5.49 -17.88
C ALA A 22 8.26 -6.02 -19.32
N GLU A 23 7.16 -6.55 -19.88
CA GLU A 23 7.11 -7.03 -21.27
C GLU A 23 7.27 -5.85 -22.24
N LEU A 24 6.46 -4.81 -22.03
CA LEU A 24 6.49 -3.58 -22.81
C LEU A 24 7.85 -2.89 -22.75
N ALA A 25 8.43 -2.77 -21.56
CA ALA A 25 9.76 -2.21 -21.39
C ALA A 25 10.81 -2.99 -22.19
N ARG A 26 10.82 -4.33 -22.13
CA ARG A 26 11.75 -5.16 -22.91
C ARG A 26 11.58 -4.96 -24.41
N ARG A 27 10.34 -4.93 -24.91
CA ARG A 27 10.04 -4.78 -26.35
C ARG A 27 10.49 -3.43 -26.92
N PHE A 28 10.30 -2.35 -26.16
CA PHE A 28 10.62 -1.00 -26.61
C PHE A 28 12.01 -0.51 -26.18
N GLY A 29 12.81 -1.35 -25.51
CA GLY A 29 14.16 -1.03 -25.05
C GLY A 29 14.19 -0.05 -23.86
N GLY A 30 13.19 -0.12 -22.98
CA GLY A 30 13.10 0.61 -21.73
C GLY A 30 13.33 -0.27 -20.50
N ILE A 31 13.11 0.32 -19.31
CA ILE A 31 13.22 -0.37 -18.02
C ILE A 31 11.89 -0.20 -17.29
N ALA A 32 11.29 -1.31 -16.84
CA ALA A 32 10.13 -1.26 -15.98
C ALA A 32 10.56 -0.89 -14.56
N LEU A 33 10.07 0.24 -14.07
CA LEU A 33 10.30 0.67 -12.70
C LEU A 33 9.35 -0.04 -11.73
N ALA A 34 9.76 -0.15 -10.47
CA ALA A 34 8.94 -0.74 -9.42
C ALA A 34 7.60 -0.01 -9.25
N GLU A 35 6.56 -0.77 -8.92
CA GLU A 35 5.22 -0.25 -8.65
C GLU A 35 5.26 0.77 -7.50
N CYS A 36 4.84 2.01 -7.78
CA CYS A 36 4.76 3.06 -6.77
C CYS A 36 3.47 2.91 -5.95
N ARG A 37 3.60 2.39 -4.73
CA ARG A 37 2.46 2.21 -3.81
C ARG A 37 2.29 3.37 -2.84
N GLY A 38 1.04 3.63 -2.44
CA GLY A 38 0.70 4.60 -1.38
C GLY A 38 1.02 6.06 -1.74
N VAL A 39 0.80 6.47 -3.00
CA VAL A 39 0.95 7.87 -3.42
C VAL A 39 -0.11 8.71 -2.71
N ARG A 40 0.34 9.78 -2.06
CA ARG A 40 -0.52 10.73 -1.34
C ARG A 40 -0.34 12.10 -2.01
N PRO A 41 -1.12 12.41 -3.07
CA PRO A 41 -0.83 13.56 -3.93
C PRO A 41 -0.80 14.89 -3.18
N ASP A 42 -1.56 15.01 -2.08
CA ASP A 42 -1.71 16.26 -1.33
C ASP A 42 -0.80 16.34 -0.09
N ARG A 43 0.01 15.31 0.16
CA ARG A 43 0.99 15.31 1.25
C ARG A 43 2.29 16.00 0.83
N ALA A 44 2.72 16.95 1.65
CA ALA A 44 3.95 17.73 1.43
C ALA A 44 5.23 16.86 1.52
N ASP A 45 5.20 15.79 2.32
CA ASP A 45 6.29 14.82 2.49
C ASP A 45 6.39 13.79 1.34
N ASP A 46 5.37 13.68 0.48
CA ASP A 46 5.47 12.82 -0.70
C ASP A 46 6.34 13.52 -1.75
N GLN A 47 7.59 13.07 -1.94
CA GLN A 47 8.55 13.70 -2.87
C GLN A 47 8.43 13.17 -4.31
N ARG A 48 7.39 12.40 -4.64
CA ARG A 48 7.24 11.82 -5.98
C ARG A 48 7.00 12.91 -7.03
N PRO A 49 7.42 12.67 -8.29
CA PRO A 49 7.20 13.58 -9.40
C PRO A 49 5.74 14.04 -9.53
N ALA A 50 5.55 15.31 -9.90
CA ALA A 50 4.22 15.92 -10.09
C ALA A 50 3.33 15.07 -11.00
N MET A 51 3.84 14.58 -12.14
CA MET A 51 3.10 13.71 -13.06
C MET A 51 2.50 12.45 -12.41
N ILE A 52 3.17 11.85 -11.42
CA ILE A 52 2.65 10.69 -10.68
C ILE A 52 1.54 11.14 -9.75
N LYS A 53 1.72 12.27 -9.05
CA LYS A 53 0.70 12.84 -8.16
C LYS A 53 -0.55 13.24 -8.95
N ASP A 54 -0.38 13.89 -10.10
CA ASP A 54 -1.47 14.33 -10.97
C ASP A 54 -2.23 13.14 -11.57
N LEU A 55 -1.53 12.08 -11.98
CA LEU A 55 -2.17 10.84 -12.41
C LEU A 55 -2.98 10.19 -11.28
N VAL A 56 -2.46 10.16 -10.05
CA VAL A 56 -3.19 9.59 -8.91
C VAL A 56 -4.38 10.46 -8.50
N ARG A 57 -4.22 11.78 -8.54
CA ARG A 57 -5.28 12.74 -8.18
C ARG A 57 -6.43 12.66 -9.15
N ASP A 58 -6.15 12.81 -10.44
CA ASP A 58 -7.19 13.04 -11.46
C ASP A 58 -7.50 11.79 -12.28
N GLY A 59 -6.61 10.80 -12.27
CA GLY A 59 -6.74 9.64 -13.13
C GLY A 59 -7.68 8.57 -12.60
N VAL A 60 -8.02 7.64 -13.51
CA VAL A 60 -8.83 6.44 -13.23
C VAL A 60 -7.97 5.17 -13.25
N ALA A 61 -8.40 4.14 -12.53
CA ALA A 61 -7.71 2.85 -12.56
C ALA A 61 -7.64 2.30 -14.00
N GLY A 62 -6.47 1.84 -14.42
CA GLY A 62 -6.14 1.43 -15.77
C GLY A 62 -5.60 2.55 -16.66
N GLU A 63 -5.73 3.83 -16.29
CA GLU A 63 -5.30 4.96 -17.13
C GLU A 63 -3.79 4.97 -17.36
N VAL A 64 -3.39 5.17 -18.61
CA VAL A 64 -1.98 5.29 -19.03
C VAL A 64 -1.71 6.70 -19.54
N ARG A 65 -0.77 7.40 -18.89
CA ARG A 65 -0.28 8.72 -19.30
C ARG A 65 1.17 8.68 -19.78
N GLY A 66 1.50 9.62 -20.65
CA GLY A 66 2.81 9.80 -21.23
C GLY A 66 2.86 9.55 -22.74
N PRO A 67 4.06 9.69 -23.34
CA PRO A 67 5.33 9.84 -22.63
C PRO A 67 5.55 11.23 -22.03
N HIS A 68 6.10 11.28 -20.81
CA HIS A 68 6.51 12.49 -20.11
C HIS A 68 8.03 12.61 -20.11
N GLU A 69 8.56 13.79 -20.40
CA GLU A 69 10.00 14.07 -20.36
C GLU A 69 10.41 14.48 -18.94
N ARG A 70 11.48 13.87 -18.41
CA ARG A 70 12.14 14.30 -17.17
C ARG A 70 13.64 14.13 -17.33
N GLY A 71 14.35 15.25 -17.46
CA GLY A 71 15.75 15.25 -17.87
C GLY A 71 15.87 14.64 -19.27
N GLU A 72 16.78 13.68 -19.44
CA GLU A 72 17.00 12.98 -20.71
C GLU A 72 16.13 11.72 -20.88
N SER A 73 15.25 11.44 -19.92
CA SER A 73 14.44 10.21 -19.88
C SER A 73 12.98 10.46 -20.21
N LEU A 74 12.34 9.47 -20.84
CA LEU A 74 10.93 9.45 -21.18
C LEU A 74 10.19 8.43 -20.32
N PHE A 75 9.06 8.82 -19.74
CA PHE A 75 8.28 8.00 -18.82
C PHE A 75 6.87 7.77 -19.34
N VAL A 76 6.45 6.51 -19.36
CA VAL A 76 5.05 6.12 -19.54
C VAL A 76 4.59 5.51 -18.21
N THR A 77 3.41 5.91 -17.75
CA THR A 77 2.93 5.59 -16.40
C THR A 77 1.50 5.10 -16.45
N LYS A 78 1.19 4.01 -15.74
CA LYS A 78 -0.14 3.43 -15.63
C LYS A 78 -0.63 3.47 -14.18
N LEU A 79 -1.85 3.96 -13.97
CA LEU A 79 -2.49 3.89 -12.65
C LEU A 79 -3.11 2.51 -12.48
N VAL A 80 -2.46 1.60 -11.75
CA VAL A 80 -2.94 0.20 -11.61
C VAL A 80 -4.24 0.15 -10.79
N ALA A 81 -4.26 0.84 -9.65
CA ALA A 81 -5.41 0.88 -8.77
C ALA A 81 -5.47 2.25 -8.08
N LYS A 82 -6.69 2.69 -7.81
CA LYS A 82 -6.97 3.92 -7.04
C LYS A 82 -7.87 3.55 -5.87
N ASN A 83 -7.29 3.55 -4.67
CA ASN A 83 -8.08 3.44 -3.45
C ASN A 83 -8.63 4.83 -3.13
N SER A 84 -9.83 5.13 -3.63
CA SER A 84 -10.60 6.28 -3.17
C SER A 84 -11.21 5.95 -1.81
N GLN A 85 -10.42 6.04 -0.74
CA GLN A 85 -11.05 6.27 0.56
C GLN A 85 -11.56 7.71 0.54
N PRO A 86 -12.85 7.96 0.82
CA PRO A 86 -13.30 9.33 1.02
C PRO A 86 -12.45 9.95 2.12
N ALA A 87 -12.02 11.20 1.90
CA ALA A 87 -11.35 11.96 2.95
C ALA A 87 -12.33 12.07 4.13
N LEU A 88 -12.03 11.33 5.20
CA LEU A 88 -12.79 11.41 6.44
C LEU A 88 -12.69 12.84 6.97
N SER A 89 -13.83 13.42 7.31
CA SER A 89 -13.89 14.68 8.05
C SER A 89 -13.14 14.55 9.39
N PHE A 90 -12.78 15.69 9.98
CA PHE A 90 -12.13 15.71 11.29
C PHE A 90 -12.94 14.94 12.34
N ASP A 91 -14.26 15.06 12.32
CA ASP A 91 -15.15 14.34 13.25
C ASP A 91 -15.13 12.83 12.98
N GLU A 92 -15.14 12.41 11.72
CA GLU A 92 -15.02 10.99 11.36
C GLU A 92 -13.66 10.40 11.74
N LEU A 93 -12.58 11.17 11.63
CA LEU A 93 -11.25 10.75 12.12
C LEU A 93 -11.25 10.58 13.64
N ARG A 94 -11.90 11.50 14.39
CA ARG A 94 -12.04 11.36 15.84
C ARG A 94 -12.88 10.15 16.23
N VAL A 95 -13.95 9.87 15.49
CA VAL A 95 -14.79 8.68 15.69
C VAL A 95 -13.98 7.41 15.39
N GLN A 96 -13.20 7.40 14.31
CA GLN A 96 -12.34 6.26 13.98
C GLN A 96 -11.28 6.00 15.06
N GLU A 97 -10.65 7.06 15.58
CA GLU A 97 -9.65 6.94 16.65
C GLU A 97 -10.30 6.47 17.97
N ALA A 98 -11.51 6.95 18.27
CA ALA A 98 -12.29 6.48 19.42
C ALA A 98 -12.67 4.99 19.28
N ILE A 99 -13.10 4.56 18.10
CA ILE A 99 -13.40 3.14 17.80
C ILE A 99 -12.13 2.29 17.93
N ARG A 100 -11.00 2.75 17.38
CA ARG A 100 -9.71 2.06 17.47
C ARG A 100 -9.26 1.91 18.92
N SER A 101 -9.33 2.99 19.69
CA SER A 101 -8.98 3.01 21.12
C SER A 101 -9.88 2.06 21.91
N LYS A 102 -11.17 1.99 21.58
CA LYS A 102 -12.11 1.06 22.22
C LYS A 102 -11.78 -0.39 21.88
N LEU A 103 -11.55 -0.72 20.61
CA LEU A 103 -11.17 -2.06 20.17
C LEU A 103 -9.87 -2.55 20.83
N VAL A 104 -8.86 -1.69 20.92
CA VAL A 104 -7.60 -2.00 21.60
C VAL A 104 -7.84 -2.26 23.09
N ASN A 105 -8.62 -1.41 23.77
CA ASN A 105 -8.94 -1.60 25.18
C ASN A 105 -9.75 -2.88 25.44
N ASP A 106 -10.73 -3.20 24.59
CA ASP A 106 -11.53 -4.43 24.71
C ASP A 106 -10.63 -5.67 24.50
N HIS A 107 -9.70 -5.60 23.55
CA HIS A 107 -8.74 -6.69 23.32
C HIS A 107 -7.76 -6.86 24.50
N LEU A 108 -7.24 -5.77 25.06
CA LEU A 108 -6.37 -5.80 26.25
C LEU A 108 -7.11 -6.38 27.47
N ARG A 109 -8.35 -5.94 27.73
CA ARG A 109 -9.17 -6.47 28.83
C ARG A 109 -9.44 -7.97 28.69
N ARG A 110 -9.66 -8.44 27.46
CA ARG A 110 -9.83 -9.87 27.19
C ARG A 110 -8.54 -10.64 27.50
N LEU A 111 -7.38 -10.15 27.04
CA LEU A 111 -6.09 -10.77 27.36
C LEU A 111 -5.79 -10.75 28.86
N GLU A 112 -6.10 -9.66 29.54
CA GLU A 112 -6.00 -9.58 31.01
C GLU A 112 -6.90 -10.61 31.69
N GLY A 113 -8.15 -10.77 31.24
CA GLY A 113 -9.07 -11.79 31.73
C GLY A 113 -8.59 -13.22 31.46
N GLU A 114 -8.03 -13.49 30.28
CA GLU A 114 -7.43 -14.79 29.94
C GLU A 114 -6.18 -15.06 30.79
N ILE A 115 -5.28 -14.08 30.98
CA ILE A 115 -4.07 -14.21 31.80
C ILE A 115 -4.42 -14.38 33.29
N LEU A 116 -5.40 -13.61 33.81
CA LEU A 116 -5.88 -13.75 35.19
C LEU A 116 -6.60 -15.09 35.39
N GLY A 117 -7.37 -15.55 34.39
CA GLY A 117 -7.97 -16.89 34.36
C GLY A 117 -6.94 -18.02 34.29
N TRP A 118 -5.81 -17.81 33.61
CA TRP A 118 -4.67 -18.74 33.58
C TRP A 118 -3.90 -18.76 34.91
N LYS A 119 -3.80 -17.62 35.61
CA LYS A 119 -3.20 -17.56 36.96
C LYS A 119 -4.07 -18.22 38.04
N ALA A 120 -5.39 -18.26 37.88
CA ALA A 120 -6.29 -18.97 38.78
C ALA A 120 -6.23 -20.52 38.63
N ASN A 121 -5.71 -21.02 37.50
CA ASN A 121 -5.62 -22.45 37.19
C ASN A 121 -4.23 -23.06 37.42
N GLN A 122 -3.36 -22.42 38.21
CA GLN A 122 -2.11 -23.06 38.63
C GLN A 122 -2.37 -24.13 39.69
N LEU A 123 -2.52 -25.36 39.19
CA LEU A 123 -2.54 -26.61 39.95
C LEU A 123 -1.32 -26.67 40.91
N LEU A 124 -1.60 -27.01 42.18
CA LEU A 124 -0.61 -27.42 43.18
C LEU A 124 0.13 -28.68 42.70
N ILE A 125 1.46 -28.60 42.57
CA ILE A 125 2.32 -29.77 42.43
C ILE A 125 2.75 -30.19 43.84
N TRP A 126 2.27 -31.35 44.31
CA TRP A 126 2.86 -32.06 45.44
C TRP A 126 3.33 -33.45 44.99
N PRO A 127 4.64 -33.70 44.82
CA PRO A 127 5.16 -35.06 44.75
C PRO A 127 5.58 -35.47 46.17
N ALA A 128 4.82 -36.42 46.71
CA ALA A 128 5.19 -37.15 47.91
C ALA A 128 6.46 -37.95 47.63
N ASN A 129 7.56 -37.66 48.34
CA ASN A 129 8.68 -38.56 48.56
C ASN A 129 9.19 -38.37 50.01
N LEU A 130 8.36 -38.75 50.98
CA LEU A 130 8.87 -39.30 52.24
C LEU A 130 8.48 -40.78 52.27
N LEU A 131 9.45 -41.63 52.58
CA LEU A 131 9.42 -43.09 52.75
C LEU A 131 9.81 -43.90 51.51
N GLY A 132 11.11 -44.25 51.45
CA GLY A 132 11.65 -45.14 50.41
C GLY A 132 13.13 -45.53 50.49
N ARG A 133 13.95 -44.94 51.37
CA ARG A 133 15.10 -45.51 52.13
C ARG A 133 15.85 -44.39 52.84
#